data_AF-A0A1H4DYE6-F1
#
_entry.id   AF-A0A1H4DYE6-F1
#
_cell.length_a   1.000
_cell.length_b   1.000
_cell.length_c   1.000
_cell.angle_alpha   90.00
_cell.angle_beta   90.00
_cell.angle_gamma   90.00
#
_symmetry.space_group_name_H-M   'P 1'
#
loop_
_entity.id
_entity.type
_entity.pdbx_description
1 polymer ?
#
loop_
_entity_poly.entity_id
_entity_poly.type
_entity_poly.pdbx_seq_one_letter_code
_entity_poly.pdbx_strand_id
1 'polypeptide(L)'
;MATTKARRTNERFYDAYLDFDCQLCELLGVEKDGVQAYRMRMKEAWYEAKELIPEWESIDQRLEVIRERYQVLKQGKSKFDDVHGKDEDVVWIQIFRERLDAQADPLAKYSKLSFEKKKKDKGIFQKLGKLFK
;
A
#
# COMPACT_ATOMS: atom_id res chain seq x y z
N MET A 1 5.73 13.22 32.47
CA MET A 1 4.70 12.21 32.12
C MET A 1 4.37 12.16 30.62
N ALA A 2 4.52 13.24 29.83
CA ALA A 2 4.28 13.23 28.38
C ALA A 2 5.24 12.33 27.57
N THR A 3 6.47 12.15 28.04
CA THR A 3 7.53 11.36 27.38
C THR A 3 7.22 9.86 27.27
N THR A 4 6.52 9.29 28.25
CA THR A 4 6.19 7.85 28.28
C THR A 4 5.09 7.46 27.28
N LYS A 5 4.14 8.35 27.01
CA LYS A 5 3.04 8.07 26.07
C LYS A 5 3.52 8.10 24.62
N ALA A 6 4.27 9.14 24.25
CA ALA A 6 4.84 9.29 22.90
C ALA A 6 5.74 8.10 22.55
N ARG A 7 6.59 7.68 23.51
CA ARG A 7 7.42 6.48 23.38
C ARG A 7 6.62 5.23 23.04
N ARG A 8 5.60 4.92 23.84
CA ARG A 8 4.75 3.73 23.65
C ARG A 8 4.04 3.75 22.30
N THR A 9 3.55 4.91 21.86
CA THR A 9 2.90 5.03 20.54
C THR A 9 3.92 4.81 19.41
N ASN A 10 5.16 5.27 19.55
CA ASN A 10 6.19 5.03 18.54
C ASN A 10 6.68 3.58 18.52
N GLU A 11 6.82 2.92 19.68
CA GLU A 11 7.13 1.50 19.77
C GLU A 11 6.05 0.68 19.05
N ARG A 12 4.77 0.92 19.36
CA ARG A 12 3.64 0.27 18.67
C ARG A 12 3.62 0.51 17.17
N PHE A 13 3.90 1.74 16.73
CA PHE A 13 4.00 2.06 15.31
C PHE A 13 5.16 1.31 14.64
N TYR A 14 6.32 1.25 15.30
CA TYR A 14 7.49 0.59 14.77
C TYR A 14 7.24 -0.91 14.55
N ASP A 15 6.66 -1.57 15.55
CA ASP A 15 6.30 -2.99 15.46
C ASP A 15 5.22 -3.23 14.39
N ALA A 16 4.16 -2.42 14.39
CA ALA A 16 3.10 -2.52 13.39
C ALA A 16 3.61 -2.30 11.95
N TYR A 17 4.57 -1.39 11.76
CA TYR A 17 5.21 -1.16 10.47
C TYR A 17 6.04 -2.35 10.03
N LEU A 18 6.82 -2.96 10.93
CA LEU A 18 7.62 -4.14 10.60
C LEU A 18 6.74 -5.31 10.15
N ASP A 19 5.68 -5.61 10.90
CA ASP A 19 4.73 -6.67 10.53
C ASP A 19 4.09 -6.38 9.16
N PHE A 20 3.74 -5.11 8.92
CA PHE A 20 3.16 -4.69 7.66
C PHE A 20 4.13 -4.80 6.48
N ASP A 21 5.38 -4.37 6.66
CA ASP A 21 6.42 -4.49 5.63
C ASP A 21 6.70 -5.96 5.29
N CYS A 22 6.77 -6.83 6.31
CA CYS A 22 6.92 -8.28 6.13
C CYS A 22 5.76 -8.88 5.33
N GLN A 23 4.50 -8.55 5.67
CA GLN A 23 3.34 -9.03 4.93
C GLN A 23 3.39 -8.60 3.45
N LEU A 24 3.81 -7.37 3.17
CA LEU A 24 4.00 -6.90 1.81
C LEU A 24 5.16 -7.59 1.09
N CYS A 25 6.26 -7.89 1.78
CA CYS A 25 7.36 -8.69 1.22
C CYS A 25 6.87 -10.07 0.77
N GLU A 26 6.12 -10.77 1.63
CA GLU A 26 5.53 -12.07 1.33
C GLU A 26 4.56 -11.99 0.15
N LEU A 27 3.64 -11.03 0.16
CA LEU A 27 2.64 -10.83 -0.88
C LEU A 27 3.27 -10.53 -2.25
N LEU A 28 4.36 -9.77 -2.25
CA LEU A 28 5.04 -9.33 -3.48
C LEU A 28 6.15 -10.29 -3.93
N GLY A 29 6.59 -11.21 -3.07
CA GLY A 29 7.73 -12.10 -3.33
C GLY A 29 9.07 -11.36 -3.36
N VAL A 30 9.25 -10.36 -2.49
CA VAL A 30 10.50 -9.59 -2.36
C VAL A 30 11.15 -9.83 -1.00
N GLU A 31 12.48 -9.71 -0.91
CA GLU A 31 13.21 -10.05 0.31
C GLU A 31 13.10 -8.99 1.42
N LYS A 32 12.91 -7.71 1.06
CA LYS A 32 12.87 -6.59 2.01
C LYS A 32 12.20 -5.35 1.40
N ASP A 33 11.88 -4.39 2.26
CA ASP A 33 11.30 -3.09 1.90
C ASP A 33 9.96 -3.27 1.13
N GLY A 34 9.09 -4.13 1.64
CA GLY A 34 7.80 -4.47 1.04
C GLY A 34 6.92 -3.24 0.78
N VAL A 35 6.91 -2.27 1.70
CA VAL A 35 6.20 -0.99 1.52
C VAL A 35 6.74 -0.23 0.31
N GLN A 36 8.06 -0.17 0.13
CA GLN A 36 8.66 0.49 -1.03
C GLN A 36 8.33 -0.27 -2.32
N ALA A 37 8.44 -1.60 -2.31
CA ALA A 37 8.12 -2.43 -3.46
C ALA A 37 6.64 -2.27 -3.88
N TYR A 38 5.72 -2.22 -2.92
CA TYR A 38 4.30 -1.97 -3.18
C TYR A 38 4.09 -0.62 -3.85
N ARG A 39 4.69 0.45 -3.31
CA ARG A 39 4.64 1.79 -3.92
C ARG A 39 5.21 1.82 -5.34
N MET A 40 6.31 1.12 -5.60
CA MET A 40 6.88 1.05 -6.95
C MET A 40 5.88 0.44 -7.95
N ARG A 41 5.20 -0.66 -7.58
CA ARG A 41 4.15 -1.25 -8.42
C ARG A 41 2.96 -0.29 -8.62
N MET A 42 2.61 0.50 -7.60
CA MET A 42 1.60 1.56 -7.76
C MET A 42 2.03 2.66 -8.74
N LYS A 43 3.32 3.02 -8.75
CA LYS A 43 3.86 4.01 -9.69
C LYS A 43 3.93 3.49 -11.12
N GLU A 44 4.25 2.21 -11.30
CA GLU A 44 4.24 1.55 -12.61
C GLU A 44 2.84 1.54 -13.25
N ALA A 45 1.80 1.32 -12.45
CA ALA A 45 0.41 1.32 -12.91
C ALA A 45 -0.25 2.72 -12.89
N TRP A 46 0.48 3.77 -12.53
CA TRP A 46 -0.07 5.10 -12.22
C TRP A 46 -0.97 5.67 -13.32
N TYR A 47 -0.49 5.69 -14.56
CA TYR A 47 -1.21 6.30 -15.68
C TYR A 47 -2.54 5.61 -15.98
N GLU A 48 -2.63 4.30 -15.75
CA GLU A 48 -3.83 3.52 -16.01
C GLU A 48 -4.79 3.46 -14.82
N ALA A 49 -4.24 3.51 -13.60
CA ALA A 49 -4.99 3.26 -12.38
C ALA A 49 -5.54 4.53 -11.72
N LYS A 50 -4.83 5.66 -11.80
CA LYS A 50 -5.17 6.88 -11.03
C LYS A 50 -6.59 7.41 -11.33
N GLU A 51 -7.05 7.26 -12.57
CA GLU A 51 -8.38 7.74 -12.99
C GLU A 51 -9.51 6.76 -12.64
N LEU A 52 -9.16 5.49 -12.41
CA LEU A 52 -10.11 4.41 -12.15
C LEU A 52 -10.26 4.07 -10.67
N ILE A 53 -9.26 4.40 -9.86
CA ILE A 53 -9.21 4.09 -8.43
C ILE A 53 -9.03 5.42 -7.68
N PRO A 54 -10.12 6.03 -7.18
CA PRO A 54 -10.08 7.37 -6.57
C PRO A 54 -9.11 7.49 -5.40
N GLU A 55 -8.89 6.41 -4.65
CA GLU A 55 -7.99 6.38 -3.50
C GLU A 55 -6.51 6.09 -3.85
N TRP A 56 -6.16 5.95 -5.13
CA TRP A 56 -4.81 5.53 -5.55
C TRP A 56 -3.72 6.48 -5.05
N GLU A 57 -3.89 7.77 -5.33
CA GLU A 57 -2.91 8.80 -4.96
C GLU A 57 -2.82 8.97 -3.45
N SER A 58 -3.96 9.03 -2.76
CA SER A 58 -3.98 9.21 -1.30
C SER A 58 -3.34 8.03 -0.57
N ILE A 59 -3.48 6.80 -1.09
CA ILE A 59 -2.80 5.63 -0.54
C ILE A 59 -1.30 5.68 -0.80
N ASP A 60 -0.83 6.02 -1.99
CA ASP A 60 0.62 6.14 -2.25
C ASP A 60 1.28 7.18 -1.33
N GLN A 61 0.64 8.35 -1.20
CA GLN A 61 1.11 9.41 -0.29
C GLN A 61 1.11 8.94 1.17
N ARG A 62 0.08 8.21 1.60
CA ARG A 62 0.02 7.71 2.98
C ARG A 62 1.10 6.67 3.25
N LEU A 63 1.38 5.79 2.29
CA LEU A 63 2.48 4.82 2.36
C LEU A 63 3.86 5.50 2.42
N GLU A 64 4.04 6.62 1.71
CA GLU A 64 5.24 7.45 1.80
C GLU A 64 5.46 7.98 3.22
N VAL A 65 4.45 8.64 3.78
CA VAL A 65 4.51 9.28 5.10
C VAL A 65 4.85 8.26 6.19
N ILE A 66 4.20 7.09 6.20
CA ILE A 66 4.50 6.05 7.21
C ILE A 66 5.91 5.47 7.02
N ARG A 67 6.37 5.29 5.78
CA ARG A 67 7.72 4.80 5.50
C ARG A 67 8.77 5.81 5.98
N GLU A 68 8.59 7.09 5.68
CA GLU A 68 9.48 8.15 6.14
C GLU A 68 9.56 8.20 7.66
N ARG A 69 8.41 8.12 8.34
CA ARG A 69 8.36 8.06 9.81
C ARG A 69 9.13 6.85 10.35
N TYR A 70 8.94 5.67 9.77
CA TYR A 70 9.70 4.47 10.15
C TYR A 70 11.21 4.67 9.95
N GLN A 71 11.63 5.27 8.83
CA GLN A 71 13.04 5.54 8.58
C GLN A 71 13.65 6.53 9.59
N VAL A 72 12.91 7.56 10.01
CA VAL A 72 13.35 8.49 11.07
C VAL A 72 13.59 7.74 12.39
N LEU A 73 12.65 6.87 12.79
CA LEU A 73 12.78 6.05 14.00
C LEU A 73 13.94 5.04 13.89
N LYS A 74 14.04 4.33 12.75
CA LYS A 74 15.08 3.33 12.50
C LYS A 74 16.49 3.91 12.52
N GLN A 75 16.68 5.09 11.92
CA GLN A 75 17.99 5.72 11.81
C GLN A 75 18.44 6.42 13.11
N GLY A 76 17.61 6.39 14.17
CA GLY A 76 17.91 7.08 15.43
C GLY A 76 18.02 8.60 15.28
N LYS A 77 17.55 9.16 14.15
CA LYS A 77 17.54 10.60 13.88
C LYS A 77 16.61 11.38 14.83
N SER A 78 15.77 10.67 15.57
CA SER A 78 15.01 11.18 16.70
C SER A 78 14.83 10.07 17.73
N LYS A 79 14.80 10.42 19.03
CA LYS A 79 14.42 9.42 20.04
C LYS A 79 12.95 9.08 19.87
N PHE A 80 12.58 7.86 20.25
CA PHE A 80 11.18 7.46 20.34
C PHE A 80 10.34 8.39 21.24
N ASP A 81 10.97 9.17 22.11
CA ASP A 81 10.27 10.12 22.98
C ASP A 81 10.04 11.49 22.30
N ASP A 82 10.80 11.79 21.24
CA ASP A 82 10.84 13.10 20.55
C ASP A 82 9.90 13.14 19.34
N VAL A 83 9.54 11.99 18.77
CA VAL A 83 8.59 11.90 17.65
C VAL A 83 7.18 11.92 18.23
N HIS A 84 6.36 12.91 17.87
CA HIS A 84 4.94 12.86 18.22
C HIS A 84 4.23 11.81 17.37
N GLY A 85 4.16 10.60 17.91
CA GLY A 85 3.46 9.51 17.26
C GLY A 85 1.94 9.72 17.25
N LYS A 86 1.31 9.45 16.11
CA LYS A 86 -0.15 9.38 15.99
C LYS A 86 -0.59 7.93 16.07
N ASP A 87 -1.51 7.61 16.98
CA ASP A 87 -2.15 6.29 17.04
C ASP A 87 -2.91 5.98 15.74
N GLU A 88 -3.33 7.02 15.01
CA GLU A 88 -3.95 6.94 13.67
C GLU A 88 -3.11 6.17 12.65
N ASP A 89 -1.78 6.22 12.73
CA ASP A 89 -0.93 5.49 11.79
C ASP A 89 -0.96 3.97 12.05
N VAL A 90 -1.02 3.56 13.33
CA VAL A 90 -1.14 2.15 13.72
C VAL A 90 -2.50 1.60 13.25
N VAL A 91 -3.57 2.35 13.50
CA VAL A 91 -4.92 1.99 13.07
C VAL A 91 -5.00 1.94 11.54
N TRP A 92 -4.41 2.90 10.84
CA TRP A 92 -4.38 2.90 9.39
C TRP A 92 -3.65 1.67 8.82
N ILE A 93 -2.50 1.32 9.39
CA ILE A 93 -1.76 0.10 9.01
C ILE A 93 -2.65 -1.14 9.19
N GLN A 94 -3.32 -1.28 10.34
CA GLN A 94 -4.22 -2.42 10.59
C GLN A 94 -5.34 -2.51 9.56
N ILE A 95 -6.04 -1.40 9.29
CA ILE A 95 -7.10 -1.34 8.28
C ILE A 95 -6.56 -1.69 6.89
N PHE A 96 -5.36 -1.23 6.55
CA PHE A 96 -4.77 -1.52 5.25
C PHE A 96 -4.37 -2.99 5.11
N ARG A 97 -3.86 -3.61 6.18
CA ARG A 97 -3.59 -5.06 6.22
C ARG A 97 -4.85 -5.88 6.00
N GLU A 98 -5.95 -5.53 6.67
CA GLU A 98 -7.25 -6.16 6.44
C GLU A 98 -7.71 -6.02 4.98
N ARG A 99 -7.44 -4.88 4.34
CA ARG A 99 -7.73 -4.69 2.90
C ARG A 99 -6.86 -5.56 2.00
N LEU A 100 -5.59 -5.78 2.34
CA LEU A 100 -4.71 -6.69 1.61
C LEU A 100 -5.26 -8.11 1.68
N ASP A 101 -5.62 -8.57 2.87
CA ASP A 101 -6.18 -9.91 3.10
C ASP A 101 -7.51 -10.09 2.35
N ALA A 102 -8.35 -9.05 2.32
CA ALA A 102 -9.61 -9.03 1.57
C ALA A 102 -9.43 -8.83 0.04
N GLN A 103 -8.19 -8.69 -0.47
CA GLN A 103 -7.91 -8.35 -1.86
C GLN A 103 -8.70 -7.13 -2.36
N ALA A 104 -8.82 -6.13 -1.48
CA ALA A 104 -9.51 -4.87 -1.66
C ALA A 104 -8.53 -3.67 -1.66
N ASP A 105 -7.23 -3.94 -1.69
CA ASP A 105 -6.19 -2.94 -1.87
C ASP A 105 -6.19 -2.37 -3.31
N PRO A 106 -5.54 -1.22 -3.54
CA PRO A 106 -5.47 -0.63 -4.87
C PRO A 106 -4.90 -1.56 -5.94
N LEU A 107 -3.84 -2.32 -5.66
CA LEU A 107 -3.23 -3.20 -6.65
C LEU A 107 -4.15 -4.36 -7.05
N ALA A 108 -4.88 -4.98 -6.11
CA ALA A 108 -5.87 -6.00 -6.47
C ALA A 108 -7.06 -5.42 -7.24
N LYS A 109 -7.53 -4.22 -6.87
CA LYS A 109 -8.59 -3.51 -7.62
C LYS A 109 -8.14 -3.25 -9.06
N TYR A 110 -6.92 -2.75 -9.25
CA TYR A 110 -6.36 -2.51 -10.57
C TYR A 110 -6.20 -3.79 -11.38
N SER A 111 -5.69 -4.86 -10.77
CA SER A 111 -5.57 -6.17 -11.41
C SER A 111 -6.91 -6.65 -11.95
N LYS A 112 -7.98 -6.61 -11.14
CA LYS A 112 -9.34 -6.98 -11.54
C LYS A 112 -9.84 -6.15 -12.74
N LEU A 113 -9.65 -4.83 -12.71
CA LEU A 113 -10.02 -3.93 -13.82
C LEU A 113 -9.25 -4.24 -15.11
N SER A 114 -7.94 -4.49 -15.02
CA SER A 114 -7.11 -4.86 -16.17
C SER A 114 -7.58 -6.17 -16.80
N PHE A 115 -7.92 -7.18 -15.99
CA PHE A 115 -8.47 -8.44 -16.48
C PHE A 115 -9.83 -8.27 -17.16
N GLU A 116 -10.72 -7.45 -16.62
CA GLU A 116 -12.03 -7.19 -17.21
C GLU A 116 -11.94 -6.47 -18.56
N LYS A 117 -11.05 -5.47 -18.69
CA LYS A 117 -10.77 -4.81 -19.97
C LYS A 117 -10.31 -5.81 -21.02
N LYS A 118 -9.31 -6.65 -20.70
CA LYS A 118 -8.80 -7.70 -21.59
C LYS A 118 -9.88 -8.71 -22.02
N LYS A 119 -10.84 -9.04 -21.13
CA LYS A 119 -11.97 -9.92 -21.48
C LYS A 119 -12.95 -9.24 -22.45
N LYS A 120 -13.28 -7.97 -22.22
CA LYS A 120 -14.18 -7.20 -23.10
C LYS A 120 -13.61 -7.05 -24.51
N ASP A 121 -12.32 -6.73 -24.63
CA ASP A 121 -11.67 -6.58 -25.92
C ASP A 121 -11.71 -7.89 -26.73
N LYS A 122 -11.36 -9.03 -26.10
CA LYS A 122 -11.46 -10.36 -26.75
C LYS A 122 -12.87 -10.67 -27.24
N GLY A 123 -13.90 -10.32 -26.46
CA GLY A 123 -15.30 -10.52 -26.84
C GLY A 123 -15.73 -9.67 -28.03
N ILE A 124 -15.22 -8.44 -28.16
CA ILE A 124 -15.48 -7.55 -29.29
C ILE A 124 -14.79 -8.08 -30.56
N PHE A 125 -13.50 -8.45 -30.47
CA PHE A 125 -12.76 -9.01 -31.61
C PHE A 125 -13.38 -10.32 -32.12
N GLN A 126 -13.86 -11.19 -31.23
CA GLN A 126 -14.52 -12.45 -31.62
C GLN A 126 -15.89 -12.22 -32.29
N LYS A 127 -16.63 -11.18 -31.90
CA LYS A 127 -17.88 -10.78 -32.57
C LYS A 127 -17.62 -10.15 -33.93
N LEU A 128 -16.63 -9.27 -34.05
CA LEU A 128 -16.26 -8.66 -35.33
C LEU A 128 -15.73 -9.71 -36.32
N GLY A 129 -14.89 -10.65 -35.89
CA GLY A 129 -14.40 -11.73 -36.76
C GLY A 129 -15.48 -12.67 -37.28
N LYS A 130 -16.66 -12.73 -36.65
CA LYS A 130 -17.84 -13.47 -37.14
C LYS A 130 -18.73 -12.66 -38.09
N LEU A 131 -18.58 -11.33 -38.13
CA LEU A 131 -19.32 -10.43 -39.02
C LEU A 131 -18.64 -10.26 -40.39
N PHE A 132 -17.34 -10.55 -40.47
CA PHE A 132 -16.55 -10.49 -41.72
C PHE A 132 -16.34 -11.88 -42.37
N LYS A 133 -17.18 -12.87 -42.04
CA LYS A 133 -17.14 -14.23 -42.59
C LYS A 133 -18.54 -14.65 -42.98
#